data_AF-A0A940MS00-F1
#
_entry.id   AF-A0A940MS00-F1
#
_cell.length_a   1.000
_cell.length_b   1.000
_cell.length_c   1.000
_cell.angle_alpha   90.00
_cell.angle_beta   90.00
_cell.angle_gamma   90.00
#
_symmetry.space_group_name_H-M   'P 1'
#
loop_
_entity.id
_entity.type
_entity.pdbx_description
1 polymer ?
#
loop_
_entity_poly.entity_id
_entity_poly.type
_entity_poly.pdbx_seq_one_letter_code
_entity_poly.pdbx_strand_id
1 'polypeptide(L)'
;MGKRMKTRTGEALVFVLLILVIALTAWWMTPARDVDEVEARLIAARQETGGAQTLEDILRRQEGLPIDDSFRSDNIGGDAVPPPNLAPLGTSSDPDLWRAIRYDRLEDPTVSTHTEVGAVMIQSGGMRWLEFRAGPLRTWGGWLLLGTIGLLGVFFLLRGRVRIEGGRTGKTVTRFMGFERFVHWMTAASFILLAFTGIFTLFGRKFLIPIMGHEANSILLLGSKYIHNNVGWAFMLGVGLIFVLWVWHNIPDKLDIIWFKQFGGIVGNNHPPAKKFNAGQKMIFWSVVLFGGSISLSGLSLLFPMDMPLFNGTFLLLNDLGVPSLLGRDPLPVALAPQEEMQLTQLWHAIVAFVLMAIIIAHIYIGSVGMEGAFEAMGSGEVDENWAEQHHSIWYAKKKAKEAEAPGKAHPAE
;
A
#
# COMPACT_ATOMS: atom_id res chain seq x y z
N MET A 1 -31.41 33.02 1.60
CA MET A 1 -31.48 31.55 1.60
C MET A 1 -30.10 30.98 1.26
N GLY A 2 -29.16 30.98 2.21
CA GLY A 2 -27.76 30.59 2.00
C GLY A 2 -27.45 29.25 2.65
N LYS A 3 -27.52 28.16 1.88
CA LYS A 3 -27.09 26.84 2.34
C LYS A 3 -25.57 26.75 2.26
N ARG A 4 -24.91 26.78 3.41
CA ARG A 4 -23.48 26.43 3.57
C ARG A 4 -23.22 25.03 3.01
N MET A 5 -22.35 24.93 2.01
CA MET A 5 -21.67 23.68 1.69
C MET A 5 -20.84 23.24 2.90
N LYS A 6 -21.29 22.18 3.57
CA LYS A 6 -20.44 21.37 4.45
C LYS A 6 -19.63 20.46 3.53
N THR A 7 -18.38 20.83 3.26
CA THR A 7 -17.43 19.93 2.60
C THR A 7 -17.15 18.74 3.51
N ARG A 8 -17.48 17.54 3.03
CA ARG A 8 -17.26 16.26 3.69
C ARG A 8 -15.79 15.90 3.63
N THR A 9 -15.07 16.10 4.73
CA THR A 9 -13.66 15.70 4.89
C THR A 9 -13.42 14.19 4.71
N GLY A 10 -14.46 13.36 4.79
CA GLY A 10 -14.39 11.93 4.46
C GLY A 10 -14.22 11.63 2.97
N GLU A 11 -14.71 12.51 2.08
CA GLU A 11 -14.60 12.34 0.62
C GLU A 11 -13.16 12.60 0.15
N ALA A 12 -12.43 13.51 0.81
CA ALA A 12 -11.02 13.79 0.49
C ALA A 12 -10.09 12.60 0.75
N LEU A 13 -10.44 11.74 1.71
CA LEU A 13 -9.65 10.58 2.09
C LEU A 13 -9.81 9.43 1.11
N VAL A 14 -11.05 9.18 0.69
CA VAL A 14 -11.39 8.26 -0.41
C VAL A 14 -10.74 8.76 -1.69
N PHE A 15 -10.78 10.07 -1.94
CA PHE A 15 -10.15 10.69 -3.11
C PHE A 15 -8.62 10.57 -3.11
N VAL A 16 -7.95 10.67 -1.96
CA VAL A 16 -6.49 10.46 -1.84
C VAL A 16 -6.11 8.99 -2.03
N LEU A 17 -6.90 8.06 -1.47
CA LEU A 17 -6.70 6.63 -1.68
C LEU A 17 -6.95 6.25 -3.15
N LEU A 18 -7.99 6.83 -3.76
CA LEU A 18 -8.27 6.70 -5.18
C LEU A 18 -7.14 7.30 -6.03
N ILE A 19 -6.60 8.47 -5.67
CA ILE A 19 -5.45 9.09 -6.35
C ILE A 19 -4.19 8.23 -6.21
N LEU A 20 -3.97 7.57 -5.08
CA LEU A 20 -2.83 6.66 -4.91
C LEU A 20 -3.03 5.36 -5.72
N VAL A 21 -4.26 4.83 -5.76
CA VAL A 21 -4.64 3.72 -6.65
C VAL A 21 -4.40 4.14 -8.10
N ILE A 22 -4.92 5.30 -8.51
CA ILE A 22 -4.80 5.89 -9.84
C ILE A 22 -3.34 6.20 -10.20
N ALA A 23 -2.52 6.73 -9.29
CA ALA A 23 -1.13 7.09 -9.56
C ALA A 23 -0.25 5.84 -9.70
N LEU A 24 -0.54 4.78 -8.93
CA LEU A 24 0.16 3.50 -9.02
C LEU A 24 -0.30 2.69 -10.23
N THR A 25 -1.58 2.75 -10.60
CA THR A 25 -2.11 2.11 -11.81
C THR A 25 -1.74 2.91 -13.06
N ALA A 26 -1.59 4.25 -12.98
CA ALA A 26 -1.15 5.09 -14.10
C ALA A 26 0.31 4.85 -14.52
N TRP A 27 1.13 4.25 -13.67
CA TRP A 27 2.45 3.72 -14.07
C TRP A 27 2.32 2.51 -15.02
N TRP A 28 1.21 1.78 -14.94
CA TRP A 28 0.84 0.68 -15.84
C TRP A 28 0.03 1.09 -17.06
N MET A 29 -0.41 2.34 -17.15
CA MET A 29 -1.23 2.80 -18.27
C MET A 29 -0.40 3.53 -19.32
N THR A 30 -0.64 3.19 -20.58
CA THR A 30 -0.21 4.00 -21.72
C THR A 30 -1.02 5.30 -21.79
N PRO A 31 -0.42 6.43 -22.23
CA PRO A 31 -1.20 7.58 -22.66
C PRO A 31 -2.19 7.15 -23.73
N ALA A 32 -3.41 7.68 -23.72
CA ALA A 32 -4.30 7.63 -24.88
C ALA A 32 -3.57 8.32 -26.03
N ARG A 33 -3.48 7.68 -27.19
CA ARG A 33 -2.65 8.12 -28.31
C ARG A 33 -3.48 8.27 -29.58
N ASP A 34 -3.03 9.19 -30.43
CA ASP A 34 -3.40 9.30 -31.85
C ASP A 34 -2.84 8.10 -32.63
N VAL A 35 -3.34 6.89 -32.35
CA VAL A 35 -2.96 5.66 -33.06
C VAL A 35 -3.65 5.57 -34.43
N ASP A 36 -4.64 6.42 -34.70
CA ASP A 36 -5.59 6.25 -35.79
C ASP A 36 -4.94 6.15 -37.18
N GLU A 37 -3.96 6.97 -37.50
CA GLU A 37 -3.40 7.00 -38.87
C GLU A 37 -2.38 5.89 -39.14
N VAL A 38 -1.58 5.52 -38.15
CA VAL A 38 -0.59 4.43 -38.29
C VAL A 38 -1.28 3.08 -38.13
N GLU A 39 -2.24 2.95 -37.22
CA GLU A 39 -3.02 1.74 -37.07
C GLU A 39 -3.92 1.50 -38.28
N ALA A 40 -4.55 2.54 -38.86
CA ALA A 40 -5.29 2.38 -40.10
C ALA A 40 -4.41 1.86 -41.25
N ARG A 41 -3.17 2.33 -41.35
CA ARG A 41 -2.18 1.82 -42.32
C ARG A 41 -1.80 0.37 -42.05
N LEU A 42 -1.56 0.01 -40.80
CA LEU A 42 -1.24 -1.37 -40.40
C LEU A 42 -2.41 -2.32 -40.63
N ILE A 43 -3.65 -1.91 -40.34
CA ILE A 43 -4.86 -2.68 -40.61
C ILE A 43 -4.97 -2.98 -42.13
N ALA A 44 -4.78 -1.96 -42.97
CA ALA A 44 -4.78 -2.14 -44.42
C ALA A 44 -3.66 -3.11 -44.87
N ALA A 45 -2.44 -2.95 -44.36
CA ALA A 45 -1.32 -3.82 -44.68
C ALA A 45 -1.52 -5.28 -44.20
N ARG A 46 -2.17 -5.50 -43.05
CA ARG A 46 -2.55 -6.84 -42.56
C ARG A 46 -3.60 -7.50 -43.45
N GLN A 47 -4.50 -6.73 -44.07
CA GLN A 47 -5.45 -7.29 -45.05
C GLN A 47 -4.72 -7.80 -46.30
N GLU A 48 -3.66 -7.12 -46.75
CA GLU A 48 -2.84 -7.55 -47.90
C GLU A 48 -2.08 -8.86 -47.62
N THR A 49 -1.72 -9.13 -46.36
CA THR A 49 -1.01 -10.35 -45.95
C THR A 49 -1.93 -11.51 -45.55
N GLY A 50 -3.25 -11.38 -45.75
CA GLY A 50 -4.23 -12.39 -45.33
C GLY A 50 -4.37 -12.51 -43.80
N GLY A 51 -4.16 -11.40 -43.08
CA GLY A 51 -4.22 -11.32 -41.62
C GLY A 51 -2.90 -11.67 -40.91
N ALA A 52 -1.81 -11.82 -41.65
CA ALA A 52 -0.49 -12.08 -41.06
C ALA A 52 0.19 -10.78 -40.58
N GLN A 53 1.14 -10.93 -39.66
CA GLN A 53 1.95 -9.81 -39.17
C GLN A 53 2.76 -9.18 -40.31
N THR A 54 2.83 -7.86 -40.33
CA THR A 54 3.68 -7.11 -41.26
C THR A 54 5.10 -6.93 -40.70
N LEU A 55 6.05 -6.53 -41.54
CA LEU A 55 7.41 -6.18 -41.08
C LEU A 55 7.37 -5.02 -40.07
N GLU A 56 6.53 -4.02 -40.33
CA GLU A 56 6.33 -2.90 -39.42
C GLU A 56 5.75 -3.37 -38.08
N ASP A 57 4.85 -4.37 -38.08
CA ASP A 57 4.37 -4.99 -36.85
C ASP A 57 5.51 -5.61 -36.02
N ILE A 58 6.45 -6.26 -36.70
CA ILE A 58 7.61 -6.92 -36.06
C ILE A 58 8.58 -5.88 -35.52
N LEU A 59 8.95 -4.88 -36.32
CA LEU A 59 9.91 -3.84 -35.94
C LEU A 59 9.38 -3.02 -34.76
N ARG A 60 8.12 -2.59 -34.80
CA ARG A 60 7.51 -1.87 -33.69
C ARG A 60 7.50 -2.71 -32.41
N ARG A 61 7.18 -4.02 -32.49
CA ARG A 61 7.26 -4.91 -31.33
C ARG A 61 8.69 -5.02 -30.79
N GLN A 62 9.69 -5.12 -31.66
CA GLN A 62 11.10 -5.18 -31.26
C GLN A 62 11.59 -3.89 -30.61
N GLU A 63 11.07 -2.75 -31.07
CA GLU A 63 11.31 -1.43 -30.49
C GLU A 63 10.50 -1.18 -29.20
N GLY A 64 9.67 -2.13 -28.78
CA GLY A 64 8.79 -2.00 -27.61
C GLY A 64 7.66 -0.99 -27.83
N LEU A 65 7.38 -0.63 -29.08
CA LEU A 65 6.27 0.23 -29.46
C LEU A 65 4.95 -0.57 -29.34
N PRO A 66 3.87 0.06 -28.83
CA PRO A 66 2.57 -0.59 -28.74
C PRO A 66 2.01 -0.88 -30.13
N ILE A 67 1.32 -2.01 -30.26
CA ILE A 67 0.66 -2.52 -31.47
C ILE A 67 -0.69 -3.10 -31.07
N ASP A 68 -1.72 -2.89 -31.88
CA ASP A 68 -2.94 -3.67 -31.75
C ASP A 68 -2.64 -5.15 -32.03
N ASP A 69 -2.69 -5.98 -31.00
CA ASP A 69 -2.40 -7.41 -31.08
C ASP A 69 -3.67 -8.24 -31.33
N SER A 70 -4.84 -7.60 -31.48
CA SER A 70 -6.16 -8.23 -31.68
C SER A 70 -6.15 -9.24 -32.83
N PHE A 71 -5.56 -8.86 -33.96
CA PHE A 71 -5.42 -9.72 -35.14
C PHE A 71 -4.66 -11.04 -34.89
N ARG A 72 -3.87 -11.11 -33.80
CA ARG A 72 -3.19 -12.33 -33.36
C ARG A 72 -3.95 -13.05 -32.27
N SER A 73 -4.53 -12.32 -31.31
CA SER A 73 -5.33 -12.92 -30.23
C SER A 73 -6.64 -13.51 -30.71
N ASP A 74 -7.20 -12.98 -31.79
CA ASP A 74 -8.47 -13.41 -32.37
C ASP A 74 -8.28 -14.49 -33.43
N ASN A 75 -7.06 -14.62 -33.95
CA ASN A 75 -6.69 -15.66 -34.92
C ASN A 75 -6.16 -16.89 -34.17
N ILE A 76 -7.06 -17.60 -33.50
CA ILE A 76 -6.79 -18.80 -32.68
C ILE A 76 -7.42 -20.07 -33.27
N GLY A 77 -7.91 -20.01 -34.50
CA GLY A 77 -8.43 -21.18 -35.23
C GLY A 77 -9.40 -20.83 -36.37
N GLY A 78 -9.55 -21.82 -37.27
CA GLY A 78 -10.43 -21.97 -38.43
C GLY A 78 -10.10 -23.33 -39.10
N ASP A 79 -11.03 -23.95 -39.85
CA ASP A 79 -10.87 -25.33 -40.35
C ASP A 79 -9.50 -25.55 -41.02
N ALA A 80 -8.59 -26.23 -40.33
CA ALA A 80 -7.36 -26.69 -40.93
C ALA A 80 -7.73 -27.76 -41.96
N VAL A 81 -7.48 -27.50 -43.25
CA VAL A 81 -7.49 -28.57 -44.25
C VAL A 81 -6.38 -29.54 -43.86
N PRO A 82 -6.68 -30.78 -43.41
CA PRO A 82 -5.64 -31.69 -43.00
C PRO A 82 -4.85 -32.07 -44.26
N PRO A 83 -3.51 -31.90 -44.30
CA PRO A 83 -2.73 -32.53 -45.34
C PRO A 83 -2.92 -34.05 -45.23
N PRO A 84 -3.06 -34.78 -46.36
CA PRO A 84 -3.24 -36.22 -46.31
C PRO A 84 -1.96 -36.90 -45.79
N ASN A 85 -2.01 -37.22 -44.50
CA ASN A 85 -1.50 -38.40 -43.77
C ASN A 85 -0.03 -38.90 -43.96
N LEU A 86 0.54 -39.37 -42.83
CA LEU A 86 1.66 -40.33 -42.66
C LEU A 86 3.12 -39.84 -42.46
N ALA A 87 3.36 -38.68 -41.82
CA ALA A 87 4.69 -38.35 -41.26
C ALA A 87 4.62 -38.21 -39.72
N PRO A 88 5.69 -38.52 -38.96
CA PRO A 88 5.72 -38.25 -37.53
C PRO A 88 5.43 -36.75 -37.31
N LEU A 89 4.51 -36.44 -36.37
CA LEU A 89 3.99 -35.10 -36.05
C LEU A 89 5.04 -34.02 -35.71
N GLY A 90 6.34 -34.36 -35.75
CA GLY A 90 7.44 -33.42 -35.50
C GLY A 90 7.56 -32.28 -36.52
N THR A 91 6.82 -32.30 -37.64
CA THR A 91 6.78 -31.20 -38.63
C THR A 91 5.46 -30.43 -38.67
N SER A 92 4.43 -30.85 -37.93
CA SER A 92 3.18 -30.07 -37.83
C SER A 92 3.34 -29.00 -36.74
N SER A 93 3.71 -27.79 -37.14
CA SER A 93 3.54 -26.63 -36.26
C SER A 93 2.07 -26.23 -36.29
N ASP A 94 1.43 -26.17 -35.13
CA ASP A 94 0.07 -25.63 -34.96
C ASP A 94 0.17 -24.20 -34.39
N PRO A 95 0.35 -23.17 -35.24
CA PRO A 95 0.47 -21.79 -34.78
C PRO A 95 -0.81 -21.30 -34.12
N ASP A 96 -1.96 -21.90 -34.38
CA ASP A 96 -3.27 -21.51 -33.84
C ASP A 96 -3.36 -21.96 -32.39
N LEU A 97 -2.99 -23.22 -32.12
CA LEU A 97 -2.82 -23.75 -30.77
C LEU A 97 -1.84 -22.90 -29.96
N TRP A 98 -0.65 -22.60 -30.49
CA TRP A 98 0.34 -21.79 -29.76
C TRP A 98 -0.12 -20.35 -29.51
N ARG A 99 -0.95 -19.78 -30.39
CA ARG A 99 -1.60 -18.49 -30.15
C ARG A 99 -2.67 -18.60 -29.08
N ALA A 100 -3.56 -19.59 -29.16
CA ALA A 100 -4.58 -19.85 -28.15
C ALA A 100 -3.96 -20.03 -26.75
N ILE A 101 -2.86 -20.77 -26.67
CA ILE A 101 -2.08 -20.94 -25.44
C ILE A 101 -1.46 -19.62 -24.94
N ARG A 102 -0.92 -18.79 -25.84
CA ARG A 102 -0.29 -17.51 -25.48
C ARG A 102 -1.28 -16.47 -24.95
N TYR A 103 -2.50 -16.47 -25.49
CA TYR A 103 -3.54 -15.50 -25.16
C TYR A 103 -4.57 -16.02 -24.15
N ASP A 104 -4.34 -17.21 -23.58
CA ASP A 104 -5.25 -17.86 -22.62
C ASP A 104 -6.68 -18.04 -23.16
N ARG A 105 -6.78 -18.48 -24.43
CA ARG A 105 -8.04 -18.70 -25.16
C ARG A 105 -8.19 -20.13 -25.68
N LEU A 106 -7.51 -21.09 -25.07
CA LEU A 106 -7.67 -22.49 -25.45
C LEU A 106 -9.07 -22.98 -25.05
N GLU A 107 -9.80 -23.57 -25.98
CA GLU A 107 -11.09 -24.21 -25.68
C GLU A 107 -10.83 -25.54 -24.93
N ASP A 108 -11.41 -25.67 -23.74
CA ASP A 108 -11.33 -26.85 -22.86
C ASP A 108 -9.91 -27.42 -22.64
N PRO A 109 -8.99 -26.64 -22.03
CA PRO A 109 -7.61 -27.05 -21.81
C PRO A 109 -7.56 -28.26 -20.86
N THR A 110 -7.15 -29.42 -21.37
CA THR A 110 -6.88 -30.59 -20.52
C THR A 110 -5.46 -30.52 -19.97
N VAL A 111 -5.33 -30.22 -18.68
CA VAL A 111 -4.04 -30.13 -17.98
C VAL A 111 -3.94 -31.16 -16.87
N SER A 112 -2.74 -31.70 -16.65
CA SER A 112 -2.50 -32.78 -15.68
C SER A 112 -2.80 -32.40 -14.23
N THR A 113 -2.81 -31.10 -13.91
CA THR A 113 -3.16 -30.60 -12.58
C THR A 113 -4.66 -30.54 -12.34
N HIS A 114 -5.49 -30.61 -13.39
CA HIS A 114 -6.96 -30.45 -13.33
C HIS A 114 -7.42 -29.20 -12.57
N THR A 115 -6.64 -28.12 -12.65
CA THR A 115 -6.95 -26.83 -12.03
C THR A 115 -7.00 -25.73 -13.06
N GLU A 116 -7.89 -24.75 -12.87
CA GLU A 116 -7.97 -23.54 -13.70
C GLU A 116 -6.62 -22.80 -13.77
N VAL A 117 -5.84 -22.83 -12.70
CA VAL A 117 -4.49 -22.26 -12.68
C VAL A 117 -3.51 -23.00 -13.60
N GLY A 118 -3.63 -24.32 -13.70
CA GLY A 118 -2.77 -25.11 -14.57
C GLY A 118 -3.09 -24.94 -16.05
N ALA A 119 -4.31 -24.47 -16.37
CA ALA A 119 -4.74 -24.17 -17.74
C ALA A 119 -3.96 -22.99 -18.36
N VAL A 120 -3.52 -22.04 -17.52
CA VAL A 120 -2.71 -20.89 -17.95
C VAL A 120 -1.25 -21.34 -18.16
N MET A 121 -0.88 -21.66 -19.40
CA MET A 121 0.45 -22.18 -19.74
C MET A 121 1.49 -21.08 -20.05
N ILE A 122 1.07 -19.94 -20.61
CA ILE A 122 1.94 -18.80 -20.92
C ILE A 122 1.33 -17.54 -20.29
N GLN A 123 2.07 -16.88 -19.40
CA GLN A 123 1.61 -15.66 -18.75
C GLN A 123 2.56 -14.49 -19.01
N SER A 124 2.37 -13.85 -20.17
CA SER A 124 3.23 -12.73 -20.61
C SER A 124 3.17 -11.52 -19.67
N GLY A 125 2.02 -11.27 -19.03
CA GLY A 125 1.82 -10.19 -18.06
C GLY A 125 2.71 -10.30 -16.81
N GLY A 126 3.07 -11.53 -16.39
CA GLY A 126 3.83 -11.77 -15.16
C GLY A 126 5.27 -11.33 -15.24
N MET A 127 5.82 -11.17 -16.45
CA MET A 127 7.16 -10.65 -16.63
C MET A 127 7.27 -9.21 -16.12
N ARG A 128 6.25 -8.36 -16.36
CA ARG A 128 6.24 -6.99 -15.82
C ARG A 128 6.20 -6.97 -14.30
N TRP A 129 5.36 -7.82 -13.71
CA TRP A 129 5.31 -8.01 -12.26
C TRP A 129 6.68 -8.44 -11.71
N LEU A 130 7.29 -9.45 -12.32
CA LEU A 130 8.57 -10.00 -11.91
C LEU A 130 9.69 -8.96 -12.01
N GLU A 131 9.78 -8.25 -13.12
CA GLU A 131 10.78 -7.20 -13.36
C GLU A 131 10.62 -6.05 -12.37
N PHE A 132 9.39 -5.57 -12.16
CA PHE A 132 9.11 -4.50 -11.20
C PHE A 132 9.50 -4.93 -9.77
N ARG A 133 9.09 -6.14 -9.36
CA ARG A 133 9.40 -6.70 -8.05
C ARG A 133 10.90 -6.91 -7.85
N ALA A 134 11.60 -7.44 -8.85
CA ALA A 134 13.02 -7.75 -8.78
C ALA A 134 13.91 -6.49 -8.82
N GLY A 135 13.47 -5.45 -9.53
CA GLY A 135 14.19 -4.19 -9.71
C GLY A 135 13.60 -3.04 -8.89
N PRO A 136 12.69 -2.22 -9.47
CA PRO A 136 12.14 -1.01 -8.87
C PRO A 136 11.67 -1.15 -7.42
N LEU A 137 10.75 -2.08 -7.12
CA LEU A 137 10.16 -2.22 -5.79
C LEU A 137 11.22 -2.44 -4.71
N ARG A 138 12.11 -3.40 -4.96
CA ARG A 138 13.18 -3.78 -4.04
C ARG A 138 14.19 -2.64 -3.84
N THR A 139 14.52 -1.94 -4.92
CA THR A 139 15.55 -0.89 -4.92
C THR A 139 15.04 0.38 -4.25
N TRP A 140 13.91 0.91 -4.72
CA TRP A 140 13.31 2.12 -4.18
C TRP A 140 12.70 1.91 -2.81
N GLY A 141 12.08 0.75 -2.54
CA GLY A 141 11.59 0.40 -1.21
C GLY A 141 12.74 0.30 -0.19
N GLY A 142 13.87 -0.32 -0.56
CA GLY A 142 15.06 -0.36 0.28
C GLY A 142 15.64 1.02 0.56
N TRP A 143 15.80 1.85 -0.48
CA TRP A 143 16.28 3.23 -0.33
C TRP A 143 15.33 4.12 0.46
N LEU A 144 14.02 3.93 0.35
CA LEU A 144 13.04 4.66 1.14
C LEU A 144 13.24 4.41 2.64
N LEU A 145 13.40 3.14 3.04
CA LEU A 145 13.60 2.79 4.45
C LEU A 145 14.96 3.28 4.98
N LEU A 146 16.03 3.01 4.24
CA LEU A 146 17.39 3.45 4.62
C LEU A 146 17.50 4.97 4.63
N GLY A 147 16.93 5.64 3.64
CA GLY A 147 16.88 7.09 3.54
C GLY A 147 16.06 7.72 4.67
N THR A 148 14.95 7.12 5.07
CA THR A 148 14.16 7.58 6.22
C THR A 148 14.98 7.48 7.51
N ILE A 149 15.63 6.33 7.76
CA ILE A 149 16.49 6.15 8.94
C ILE A 149 17.65 7.15 8.92
N GLY A 150 18.32 7.30 7.78
CA GLY A 150 19.44 8.24 7.61
C GLY A 150 19.01 9.69 7.82
N LEU A 151 17.87 10.10 7.26
CA LEU A 151 17.32 11.45 7.42
C LEU A 151 16.98 11.73 8.89
N LEU A 152 16.36 10.79 9.59
CA LEU A 152 16.06 10.93 11.01
C LEU A 152 17.34 10.97 11.86
N GLY A 153 18.35 10.18 11.50
CA GLY A 153 19.66 10.20 12.13
C GLY A 153 20.35 11.57 11.97
N VAL A 154 20.39 12.11 10.76
CA VAL A 154 20.92 13.45 10.49
C VAL A 154 20.12 14.51 11.23
N PHE A 155 18.79 14.44 11.19
CA PHE A 155 17.92 15.36 11.92
C PHE A 155 18.21 15.33 13.43
N PHE A 156 18.37 14.14 14.00
CA PHE A 156 18.72 13.98 15.42
C PHE A 156 20.11 14.56 15.75
N LEU A 157 21.11 14.37 14.89
CA LEU A 157 22.44 14.96 15.09
C LEU A 157 22.42 16.49 15.02
N LEU A 158 21.61 17.07 14.14
CA LEU A 158 21.52 18.52 13.95
C LEU A 158 20.66 19.21 15.01
N ARG A 159 19.53 18.60 15.39
CA ARG A 159 18.54 19.23 16.28
C ARG A 159 18.61 18.72 17.72
N GLY A 160 19.03 17.48 17.92
CA GLY A 160 18.95 16.79 19.20
C GLY A 160 17.51 16.43 19.60
N ARG A 161 17.36 16.05 20.87
CA ARG A 161 16.06 15.73 21.48
C ARG A 161 15.29 17.00 21.83
N VAL A 162 13.99 17.04 21.52
CA VAL A 162 13.08 18.09 21.98
C VAL A 162 12.88 17.92 23.48
N ARG A 163 13.37 18.88 24.27
CA ARG A 163 13.32 18.83 25.74
C ARG A 163 12.06 19.48 26.31
N ILE A 164 11.73 19.11 27.55
CA ILE A 164 10.69 19.79 28.32
C ILE A 164 11.25 21.12 28.84
N GLU A 165 10.64 22.23 28.45
CA GLU A 165 11.03 23.56 28.93
C GLU A 165 10.77 23.67 30.44
N GLY A 166 11.76 24.17 31.18
CA GLY A 166 11.71 24.21 32.65
C GLY A 166 11.92 22.86 33.35
N GLY A 167 12.13 21.78 32.59
CA GLY A 167 12.34 20.44 33.14
C GLY A 167 11.05 19.77 33.63
N ARG A 168 11.19 18.57 34.19
CA ARG A 168 10.07 17.78 34.70
C ARG A 168 9.61 18.30 36.06
N THR A 169 8.30 18.38 36.26
CA THR A 169 7.73 18.72 37.58
C THR A 169 7.71 17.51 38.52
N GLY A 170 7.72 16.29 37.96
CA GLY A 170 7.55 15.05 38.70
C GLY A 170 6.09 14.74 39.04
N LYS A 171 5.16 15.68 38.80
CA LYS A 171 3.72 15.44 38.86
C LYS A 171 3.26 14.95 37.49
N THR A 172 2.42 13.92 37.49
CA THR A 172 1.93 13.32 36.25
C THR A 172 0.43 13.40 36.10
N VAL A 173 -0.02 13.31 34.86
CA VAL A 173 -1.42 13.22 34.49
C VAL A 173 -1.66 12.06 33.53
N THR A 174 -2.69 11.27 33.81
CA THR A 174 -3.13 10.20 32.91
C THR A 174 -3.55 10.75 31.56
N ARG A 175 -2.87 10.28 30.51
CA ARG A 175 -3.13 10.64 29.11
C ARG A 175 -3.82 9.52 28.34
N PHE A 176 -3.38 8.28 28.56
CA PHE A 176 -3.94 7.09 27.91
C PHE A 176 -4.25 6.00 28.93
N MET A 177 -5.46 5.47 28.85
CA MET A 177 -5.92 4.39 29.71
C MET A 177 -5.22 3.06 29.37
N GLY A 178 -5.26 2.09 30.29
CA GLY A 178 -4.63 0.78 30.09
C GLY A 178 -5.09 0.07 28.81
N PHE A 179 -6.39 0.11 28.50
CA PHE A 179 -6.93 -0.48 27.27
C PHE A 179 -6.46 0.22 26.00
N GLU A 180 -6.39 1.56 25.99
CA GLU A 180 -5.85 2.34 24.87
C GLU A 180 -4.38 1.95 24.60
N ARG A 181 -3.58 1.77 25.66
CA ARG A 181 -2.18 1.34 25.56
C ARG A 181 -2.06 -0.11 25.07
N PHE A 182 -2.89 -1.01 25.57
CA PHE A 182 -2.92 -2.40 25.11
C PHE A 182 -3.18 -2.47 23.59
N VAL A 183 -4.20 -1.76 23.11
CA VAL A 183 -4.55 -1.72 21.69
C VAL A 183 -3.42 -1.11 20.85
N HIS A 184 -2.76 -0.06 21.36
CA HIS A 184 -1.59 0.52 20.73
C HIS A 184 -0.45 -0.50 20.60
N TRP A 185 -0.07 -1.17 21.69
CA TRP A 185 1.04 -2.12 21.71
C TRP A 185 0.75 -3.39 20.92
N MET A 186 -0.49 -3.87 20.93
CA MET A 186 -0.93 -4.96 20.07
C MET A 186 -0.73 -4.60 18.59
N THR A 187 -1.18 -3.41 18.17
CA THR A 187 -1.00 -2.92 16.79
C THR A 187 0.47 -2.69 16.46
N ALA A 188 1.24 -2.07 17.35
CA ALA A 188 2.64 -1.74 17.12
C ALA A 188 3.52 -3.00 17.04
N ALA A 189 3.38 -3.94 17.98
CA ALA A 189 4.15 -5.17 18.00
C ALA A 189 3.81 -6.07 16.80
N SER A 190 2.52 -6.20 16.47
CA SER A 190 2.09 -6.93 15.27
C SER A 190 2.65 -6.29 14.00
N PHE A 191 2.57 -4.96 13.86
CA PHE A 191 3.13 -4.25 12.71
C PHE A 191 4.64 -4.47 12.56
N ILE A 192 5.42 -4.34 13.64
CA ILE A 192 6.88 -4.55 13.60
C ILE A 192 7.20 -5.97 13.13
N LEU A 193 6.50 -6.97 13.68
CA LEU A 193 6.70 -8.36 13.31
C LEU A 193 6.30 -8.64 11.85
N LEU A 194 5.19 -8.05 11.38
CA LEU A 194 4.76 -8.10 9.98
C LEU A 194 5.75 -7.42 9.04
N ALA A 195 6.30 -6.27 9.43
CA ALA A 195 7.30 -5.54 8.66
C ALA A 195 8.57 -6.38 8.46
N PHE A 196 9.10 -6.99 9.53
CA PHE A 196 10.28 -7.85 9.41
C PHE A 196 10.02 -9.09 8.57
N THR A 197 8.93 -9.80 8.80
CA THR A 197 8.58 -10.99 8.03
C THR A 197 8.30 -10.66 6.55
N GLY A 198 7.69 -9.52 6.26
CA GLY A 198 7.52 -8.99 4.90
C GLY A 198 8.85 -8.66 4.21
N ILE A 199 9.78 -8.02 4.92
CA ILE A 199 11.13 -7.73 4.40
C ILE A 199 11.90 -9.04 4.15
N PHE A 200 11.87 -9.99 5.09
CA PHE A 200 12.57 -11.27 4.91
C PHE A 200 12.03 -12.03 3.71
N THR A 201 10.71 -12.12 3.55
CA THR A 201 10.09 -12.77 2.39
C THR A 201 10.42 -12.09 1.05
N LEU A 202 10.57 -10.77 1.04
CA LEU A 202 10.91 -10.03 -0.18
C LEU A 202 12.41 -10.09 -0.53
N PHE A 203 13.30 -10.01 0.46
CA PHE A 203 14.75 -9.88 0.25
C PHE A 203 15.55 -11.17 0.51
N GLY A 204 14.95 -12.18 1.14
CA GLY A 204 15.64 -13.37 1.65
C GLY A 204 16.45 -14.12 0.60
N ARG A 205 15.86 -14.35 -0.58
CA ARG A 205 16.56 -15.05 -1.68
C ARG A 205 17.81 -14.31 -2.15
N LYS A 206 17.76 -12.98 -2.24
CA LYS A 206 18.83 -12.19 -2.85
C LYS A 206 19.94 -11.82 -1.85
N PHE A 207 19.57 -11.56 -0.60
CA PHE A 207 20.50 -11.02 0.39
C PHE A 207 20.79 -11.98 1.54
N LEU A 208 19.83 -12.82 1.96
CA LEU A 208 20.04 -13.71 3.10
C LEU A 208 20.70 -15.04 2.69
N ILE A 209 20.34 -15.63 1.55
CA ILE A 209 20.98 -16.87 1.07
C ILE A 209 22.52 -16.75 1.00
N PRO A 210 23.11 -15.68 0.44
CA PRO A 210 24.57 -15.53 0.43
C PRO A 210 25.21 -15.41 1.82
N ILE A 211 24.45 -14.99 2.84
CA ILE A 211 24.94 -14.75 4.21
C ILE A 211 24.81 -16.01 5.07
N MET A 212 23.68 -16.71 4.99
CA MET A 212 23.32 -17.80 5.92
C MET A 212 23.02 -19.15 5.25
N GLY A 213 23.09 -19.24 3.92
CA GLY A 213 22.82 -20.46 3.16
C GLY A 213 21.33 -20.75 2.91
N HIS A 214 21.06 -21.74 2.06
CA HIS A 214 19.71 -22.10 1.63
C HIS A 214 18.83 -22.66 2.76
N GLU A 215 19.38 -23.54 3.59
CA GLU A 215 18.63 -24.22 4.66
C GLU A 215 18.13 -23.23 5.72
N ALA A 216 19.04 -22.42 6.27
CA ALA A 216 18.68 -21.45 7.29
C ALA A 216 17.72 -20.37 6.75
N ASN A 217 17.91 -19.92 5.51
CA ASN A 217 16.97 -19.02 4.85
C ASN A 217 15.59 -19.69 4.65
N SER A 218 15.54 -20.98 4.27
CA SER A 218 14.27 -21.71 4.13
C SER A 218 13.48 -21.75 5.43
N ILE A 219 14.13 -22.09 6.55
CA ILE A 219 13.51 -22.10 7.89
C ILE A 219 12.99 -20.70 8.25
N LEU A 220 13.81 -19.67 8.04
CA LEU A 220 13.43 -18.28 8.30
C LEU A 220 12.20 -17.87 7.48
N LEU A 221 12.15 -18.19 6.19
CA LEU A 221 11.04 -17.80 5.31
C LEU A 221 9.77 -18.59 5.60
N LEU A 222 9.87 -19.88 5.96
CA LEU A 222 8.73 -20.68 6.39
C LEU A 222 8.12 -20.09 7.68
N GLY A 223 8.96 -19.82 8.68
CA GLY A 223 8.55 -19.17 9.92
C GLY A 223 7.96 -17.79 9.68
N SER A 224 8.61 -16.99 8.81
CA SER A 224 8.13 -15.65 8.45
C SER A 224 6.75 -15.70 7.83
N LYS A 225 6.50 -16.61 6.87
CA LYS A 225 5.18 -16.77 6.25
C LYS A 225 4.11 -17.16 7.29
N TYR A 226 4.40 -18.13 8.16
CA TYR A 226 3.46 -18.55 9.18
C TYR A 226 3.11 -17.42 10.15
N ILE A 227 4.12 -16.70 10.63
CA ILE A 227 3.95 -15.54 11.50
C ILE A 227 3.15 -14.45 10.78
N HIS A 228 3.52 -14.12 9.54
CA HIS A 228 2.89 -13.03 8.78
C HIS A 228 1.38 -13.26 8.59
N ASN A 229 1.02 -14.48 8.19
CA ASN A 229 -0.38 -14.85 7.93
C ASN A 229 -1.24 -14.87 9.19
N ASN A 230 -0.66 -15.17 10.37
CA ASN A 230 -1.41 -15.26 11.61
C ASN A 230 -1.43 -13.95 12.41
N VAL A 231 -0.30 -13.24 12.47
CA VAL A 231 -0.19 -11.96 13.19
C VAL A 231 -0.94 -10.84 12.47
N GLY A 232 -1.16 -10.99 11.15
CA GLY A 232 -2.01 -10.09 10.37
C GLY A 232 -3.40 -9.88 10.99
N TRP A 233 -4.01 -10.92 11.58
CA TRP A 233 -5.32 -10.82 12.23
C TRP A 233 -5.31 -9.91 13.46
N ALA A 234 -4.26 -9.99 14.28
CA ALA A 234 -4.09 -9.10 15.44
C ALA A 234 -3.88 -7.64 15.00
N PHE A 235 -3.11 -7.43 13.93
CA PHE A 235 -2.93 -6.09 13.35
C PHE A 235 -4.24 -5.51 12.82
N MET A 236 -5.02 -6.29 12.07
CA MET A 236 -6.33 -5.89 11.54
C MET A 236 -7.30 -5.48 12.64
N LEU A 237 -7.41 -6.31 13.68
CA LEU A 237 -8.22 -6.00 14.86
C LEU A 237 -7.71 -4.73 15.55
N GLY A 238 -6.39 -4.59 15.70
CA GLY A 238 -5.74 -3.44 16.29
C GLY A 238 -6.06 -2.12 15.58
N VAL A 239 -5.94 -2.10 14.24
CA VAL A 239 -6.30 -0.93 13.42
C VAL A 239 -7.78 -0.57 13.60
N GLY A 240 -8.68 -1.56 13.59
CA GLY A 240 -10.11 -1.34 13.82
C GLY A 240 -10.41 -0.74 15.20
N LEU A 241 -9.78 -1.27 16.26
CA LEU A 241 -9.94 -0.75 17.61
C LEU A 241 -9.34 0.64 17.77
N ILE A 242 -8.16 0.92 17.21
CA ILE A 242 -7.55 2.26 17.19
C ILE A 242 -8.51 3.27 16.55
N PHE A 243 -9.12 2.91 15.41
CA PHE A 243 -10.08 3.78 14.74
C PHE A 243 -11.24 4.12 15.66
N VAL A 244 -11.91 3.12 16.23
CA VAL A 244 -13.09 3.32 17.10
C VAL A 244 -12.74 4.14 18.33
N LEU A 245 -11.60 3.87 18.96
CA LEU A 245 -11.18 4.55 20.20
C LEU A 245 -10.81 6.02 19.95
N TRP A 246 -10.16 6.34 18.83
CA TRP A 246 -9.48 7.62 18.67
C TRP A 246 -9.99 8.51 17.54
N VAL A 247 -10.89 8.05 16.66
CA VAL A 247 -11.36 8.83 15.50
C VAL A 247 -11.89 10.21 15.89
N TRP A 248 -12.70 10.29 16.96
CA TRP A 248 -13.30 11.54 17.42
C TRP A 248 -12.28 12.59 17.87
N HIS A 249 -11.11 12.16 18.33
CA HIS A 249 -10.03 13.06 18.73
C HIS A 249 -9.09 13.43 17.56
N ASN A 250 -9.20 12.73 16.43
CA ASN A 250 -8.32 12.88 15.28
C ASN A 250 -8.98 13.53 14.05
N ILE A 251 -10.20 14.05 14.20
CA ILE A 251 -10.83 14.87 13.16
C ILE A 251 -10.01 16.16 12.99
N PRO A 252 -9.60 16.51 11.75
CA PRO A 252 -8.90 17.76 11.50
C PRO A 252 -9.73 18.99 11.91
N ASP A 253 -9.09 19.96 12.53
CA ASP A 253 -9.70 21.22 12.94
C ASP A 253 -8.80 22.42 12.63
N LYS A 254 -9.31 23.63 12.91
CA LYS A 254 -8.61 24.89 12.57
C LYS A 254 -7.27 25.05 13.29
N LEU A 255 -7.06 24.38 14.43
CA LEU A 255 -5.79 24.44 15.17
C LEU A 255 -4.68 23.72 14.41
N ASP A 256 -5.02 22.72 13.60
CA ASP A 256 -4.04 21.99 12.81
C ASP A 256 -3.38 22.91 11.76
N ILE A 257 -4.13 23.89 11.22
CA ILE A 257 -3.58 24.90 10.31
C ILE A 257 -2.56 25.79 11.05
N ILE A 258 -2.83 26.14 12.31
CA ILE A 258 -1.90 26.92 13.13
C ILE A 258 -0.64 26.09 13.40
N TRP A 259 -0.80 24.80 13.71
CA TRP A 259 0.31 23.87 13.90
C TRP A 259 1.21 23.82 12.65
N PHE A 260 0.64 23.72 11.45
CA PHE A 260 1.41 23.75 10.20
C PHE A 260 2.11 25.10 9.96
N LYS A 261 1.44 26.23 10.23
CA LYS A 261 2.05 27.58 10.13
C LYS A 261 3.24 27.76 11.05
N GLN A 262 3.27 27.04 12.18
CA GLN A 262 4.37 27.03 13.14
C GLN A 262 5.35 25.87 12.93
N PHE A 263 5.27 25.17 11.79
CA PHE A 263 6.12 24.01 11.47
C PHE A 263 6.14 22.96 12.58
N GLY A 264 5.00 22.77 13.24
CA GLY A 264 4.82 21.84 14.34
C GLY A 264 5.62 22.14 15.61
N GLY A 265 6.12 23.37 15.76
CA GLY A 265 6.99 23.75 16.88
C GLY A 265 8.41 23.20 16.76
N ILE A 266 8.77 22.61 15.60
CA ILE A 266 10.10 22.07 15.36
C ILE A 266 11.09 23.21 15.07
N VAL A 267 10.62 24.27 14.41
CA VAL A 267 11.41 25.45 14.03
C VAL A 267 11.12 26.59 15.01
N GLY A 268 12.15 27.05 15.73
CA GLY A 268 12.05 28.07 16.78
C GLY A 268 11.70 27.49 18.16
N ASN A 269 11.10 28.33 19.01
CA ASN A 269 10.67 28.02 20.39
C ASN A 269 9.14 28.11 20.54
N ASN A 270 8.39 27.89 19.46
CA ASN A 270 6.94 27.97 19.49
C ASN A 270 6.36 26.62 19.93
N HIS A 271 5.35 26.66 20.79
CA HIS A 271 4.56 25.49 21.19
C HIS A 271 3.14 25.63 20.65
N PRO A 272 2.84 25.03 19.47
CA PRO A 272 1.53 25.20 18.88
C PRO A 272 0.44 24.59 19.78
N PRO A 273 -0.65 25.32 20.05
CA PRO A 273 -1.66 24.85 20.97
C PRO A 273 -2.37 23.61 20.40
N ALA A 274 -2.42 22.53 21.19
CA ALA A 274 -2.99 21.25 20.76
C ALA A 274 -3.99 20.68 21.78
N LYS A 275 -4.97 19.94 21.25
CA LYS A 275 -5.92 19.15 22.04
C LYS A 275 -5.27 17.80 22.42
N LYS A 276 -6.06 16.71 22.55
CA LYS A 276 -5.55 15.37 22.89
C LYS A 276 -4.47 14.93 21.88
N PHE A 277 -4.66 15.24 20.60
CA PHE A 277 -3.68 15.02 19.54
C PHE A 277 -3.36 16.32 18.80
N ASN A 278 -2.09 16.49 18.40
CA ASN A 278 -1.65 17.55 17.52
C ASN A 278 -1.77 17.13 16.04
N ALA A 279 -1.57 18.07 15.10
CA ALA A 279 -1.76 17.78 13.67
C ALA A 279 -0.86 16.65 13.15
N GLY A 280 0.40 16.59 13.61
CA GLY A 280 1.32 15.49 13.30
C GLY A 280 0.78 14.13 13.73
N GLN A 281 0.30 14.02 14.97
CA GLN A 281 -0.31 12.79 15.49
C GLN A 281 -1.59 12.42 14.73
N LYS A 282 -2.40 13.39 14.33
CA LYS A 282 -3.59 13.15 13.49
C LYS A 282 -3.20 12.60 12.11
N MET A 283 -2.13 13.10 11.50
CA MET A 283 -1.62 12.56 10.24
C MET A 283 -1.16 11.12 10.40
N ILE A 284 -0.46 10.78 11.49
CA ILE A 284 -0.08 9.39 11.78
C ILE A 284 -1.33 8.51 11.99
N PHE A 285 -2.31 8.98 12.77
CA PHE A 285 -3.57 8.25 12.96
C PHE A 285 -4.23 7.90 11.62
N TRP A 286 -4.42 8.88 10.74
CA TRP A 286 -5.03 8.64 9.44
C TRP A 286 -4.16 7.78 8.52
N SER A 287 -2.83 7.94 8.58
CA SER A 287 -1.91 7.08 7.83
C SER A 287 -2.02 5.62 8.26
N VAL A 288 -2.06 5.34 9.56
CA VAL A 288 -2.20 3.98 10.10
C VAL A 288 -3.57 3.40 9.76
N VAL A 289 -4.66 4.18 9.91
CA VAL A 289 -6.00 3.70 9.59
C VAL A 289 -6.14 3.38 8.10
N LEU A 290 -5.66 4.26 7.22
CA LEU A 290 -5.84 4.10 5.79
C LEU A 290 -4.88 3.10 5.17
N PHE A 291 -3.57 3.27 5.42
CA PHE A 291 -2.58 2.35 4.87
C PHE A 291 -2.64 1.00 5.57
N GLY A 292 -2.88 0.98 6.89
CA GLY A 292 -3.12 -0.27 7.62
C GLY A 292 -4.37 -0.99 7.11
N GLY A 293 -5.47 -0.27 6.90
CA GLY A 293 -6.68 -0.83 6.30
C GLY A 293 -6.44 -1.34 4.86
N SER A 294 -5.70 -0.59 4.04
CA SER A 294 -5.39 -0.97 2.66
C SER A 294 -4.47 -2.21 2.58
N ILE A 295 -3.44 -2.29 3.42
CA ILE A 295 -2.57 -3.48 3.53
C ILE A 295 -3.37 -4.66 4.08
N SER A 296 -4.31 -4.43 4.99
CA SER A 296 -5.19 -5.47 5.52
C SER A 296 -6.11 -6.05 4.45
N LEU A 297 -6.76 -5.20 3.66
CA LEU A 297 -7.61 -5.63 2.54
C LEU A 297 -6.82 -6.39 1.47
N SER A 298 -5.66 -5.87 1.07
CA SER A 298 -4.77 -6.57 0.13
C SER A 298 -4.17 -7.85 0.71
N GLY A 299 -3.90 -7.90 2.02
CA GLY A 299 -3.46 -9.11 2.71
C GLY A 299 -4.53 -10.20 2.73
N LEU A 300 -5.79 -9.83 3.00
CA LEU A 300 -6.93 -10.75 2.92
C LEU A 300 -7.13 -11.26 1.49
N SER A 301 -7.03 -10.38 0.50
CA SER A 301 -7.06 -10.78 -0.93
C SER A 301 -5.94 -11.77 -1.27
N LEU A 302 -4.72 -11.58 -0.76
CA LEU A 302 -3.63 -12.55 -0.97
C LEU A 302 -3.83 -13.88 -0.23
N LEU A 303 -4.58 -13.90 0.88
CA LEU A 303 -4.95 -15.12 1.60
C LEU A 303 -6.10 -15.87 0.91
N PHE A 304 -7.04 -15.12 0.30
CA PHE A 304 -8.25 -15.62 -0.35
C PHE A 304 -8.36 -15.10 -1.79
N PRO A 305 -7.40 -15.44 -2.68
CA PRO A 305 -7.27 -14.82 -4.00
C PRO A 305 -8.45 -15.08 -4.94
N MET A 306 -9.17 -16.18 -4.73
CA MET A 306 -10.34 -16.54 -5.55
C MET A 306 -11.64 -15.89 -5.06
N ASP A 307 -11.72 -15.58 -3.76
CA ASP A 307 -12.94 -15.08 -3.13
C ASP A 307 -12.94 -13.56 -2.97
N MET A 308 -11.75 -12.94 -2.96
CA MET A 308 -11.57 -11.51 -2.72
C MET A 308 -10.67 -10.84 -3.78
N PRO A 309 -11.05 -10.85 -5.07
CA PRO A 309 -10.36 -10.07 -6.10
C PRO A 309 -10.55 -8.57 -5.83
N LEU A 310 -9.47 -7.79 -5.90
CA LEU A 310 -9.50 -6.36 -5.57
C LEU A 310 -9.52 -5.47 -6.80
N PHE A 311 -8.81 -5.85 -7.86
CA PHE A 311 -8.53 -4.92 -8.96
C PHE A 311 -9.62 -4.93 -10.02
N ASN A 312 -10.17 -6.07 -10.41
CA ASN A 312 -11.15 -6.20 -11.47
C ASN A 312 -12.39 -5.34 -11.19
N GLY A 313 -12.99 -5.46 -10.00
CA GLY A 313 -14.12 -4.62 -9.59
C GLY A 313 -13.76 -3.14 -9.49
N THR A 314 -12.56 -2.83 -8.97
CA THR A 314 -12.07 -1.44 -8.87
C THR A 314 -11.84 -0.83 -10.26
N PHE A 315 -11.31 -1.58 -11.20
CA PHE A 315 -11.01 -1.16 -12.57
C PHE A 315 -12.30 -0.95 -13.37
N LEU A 316 -13.27 -1.84 -13.22
CA LEU A 316 -14.62 -1.64 -13.78
C LEU A 316 -15.23 -0.33 -13.29
N LEU A 317 -15.24 -0.09 -11.97
CA LEU A 317 -15.76 1.15 -11.41
C LEU A 317 -15.02 2.40 -11.93
N LEU A 318 -13.69 2.35 -12.00
CA LEU A 318 -12.89 3.48 -12.50
C LEU A 318 -13.14 3.76 -13.99
N ASN A 319 -13.30 2.70 -14.79
CA ASN A 319 -13.67 2.81 -16.20
C ASN A 319 -15.07 3.43 -16.37
N ASP A 320 -16.04 2.96 -15.60
CA ASP A 320 -17.43 3.48 -15.64
C ASP A 320 -17.52 4.95 -15.20
N LEU A 321 -16.68 5.35 -14.25
CA LEU A 321 -16.55 6.75 -13.83
C LEU A 321 -15.76 7.62 -14.84
N GLY A 322 -15.22 7.03 -15.91
CA GLY A 322 -14.42 7.73 -16.93
C GLY A 322 -13.09 8.25 -16.41
N VAL A 323 -12.57 7.72 -15.29
CA VAL A 323 -11.34 8.22 -14.66
C VAL A 323 -10.12 8.11 -15.59
N PRO A 324 -9.87 6.98 -16.28
CA PRO A 324 -8.76 6.90 -17.22
C PRO A 324 -8.88 7.94 -18.34
N SER A 325 -10.06 8.09 -18.92
CA SER A 325 -10.33 9.06 -19.99
C SER A 325 -10.10 10.50 -19.53
N LEU A 326 -10.46 10.86 -18.29
CA LEU A 326 -10.17 12.18 -17.70
C LEU A 326 -8.67 12.47 -17.58
N LEU A 327 -7.84 11.42 -17.47
CA LEU A 327 -6.39 11.52 -17.40
C LEU A 327 -5.72 11.37 -18.77
N GLY A 328 -6.52 11.31 -19.85
CA GLY A 328 -6.04 11.02 -21.20
C GLY A 328 -5.37 9.66 -21.28
N ARG A 329 -5.96 8.64 -20.66
CA ARG A 329 -5.46 7.25 -20.61
C ARG A 329 -6.51 6.28 -21.17
N ASP A 330 -6.01 5.16 -21.68
CA ASP A 330 -6.84 4.03 -22.10
C ASP A 330 -7.59 3.41 -20.90
N PRO A 331 -8.74 2.75 -21.13
CA PRO A 331 -9.45 2.01 -20.08
C PRO A 331 -8.54 1.00 -19.38
N LEU A 332 -8.77 0.83 -18.07
CA LEU A 332 -8.08 -0.17 -17.26
C LEU A 332 -8.48 -1.59 -17.71
N PRO A 333 -7.55 -2.57 -17.65
CA PRO A 333 -7.86 -3.95 -18.01
C PRO A 333 -8.94 -4.51 -17.07
N VAL A 334 -9.92 -5.21 -17.63
CA VAL A 334 -10.99 -5.90 -16.90
C VAL A 334 -11.00 -7.37 -17.31
N ALA A 335 -11.68 -8.24 -16.56
CA ALA A 335 -11.61 -9.69 -16.71
C ALA A 335 -10.19 -10.25 -16.47
N LEU A 336 -9.55 -9.77 -15.41
CA LEU A 336 -8.21 -10.22 -14.99
C LEU A 336 -8.21 -11.69 -14.63
N ALA A 337 -7.17 -12.42 -15.05
CA ALA A 337 -6.96 -13.79 -14.59
C ALA A 337 -6.63 -13.80 -13.07
N PRO A 338 -6.94 -14.88 -12.33
CA PRO A 338 -6.70 -14.94 -10.89
C PRO A 338 -5.24 -14.63 -10.48
N GLN A 339 -4.27 -15.07 -11.30
CA GLN A 339 -2.86 -14.82 -11.05
C GLN A 339 -2.49 -13.34 -11.29
N GLU A 340 -3.14 -12.67 -12.24
CA GLU A 340 -2.94 -11.23 -12.50
C GLU A 340 -3.47 -10.39 -11.34
N GLU A 341 -4.64 -10.74 -10.80
CA GLU A 341 -5.19 -10.18 -9.56
C GLU A 341 -4.21 -10.31 -8.40
N MET A 342 -3.67 -11.53 -8.19
CA MET A 342 -2.67 -11.77 -7.16
C MET A 342 -1.40 -10.95 -7.37
N GLN A 343 -0.93 -10.82 -8.61
CA GLN A 343 0.26 -10.04 -8.96
C GLN A 343 0.06 -8.56 -8.64
N LEU A 344 -1.06 -7.97 -9.07
CA LEU A 344 -1.40 -6.56 -8.77
C LEU A 344 -1.57 -6.34 -7.27
N THR A 345 -2.26 -7.26 -6.58
CA THR A 345 -2.45 -7.22 -5.14
C THR A 345 -1.13 -7.31 -4.40
N GLN A 346 -0.22 -8.18 -4.82
CA GLN A 346 1.09 -8.32 -4.21
C GLN A 346 1.93 -7.04 -4.36
N LEU A 347 1.90 -6.40 -5.53
CA LEU A 347 2.59 -5.13 -5.75
C LEU A 347 2.01 -4.03 -4.86
N TRP A 348 0.69 -3.88 -4.87
CA TRP A 348 0.00 -2.90 -4.04
C TRP A 348 0.31 -3.09 -2.56
N HIS A 349 0.17 -4.31 -2.07
CA HIS A 349 0.46 -4.66 -0.68
C HIS A 349 1.89 -4.27 -0.29
N ALA A 350 2.88 -4.62 -1.13
CA ALA A 350 4.27 -4.30 -0.86
C ALA A 350 4.56 -2.80 -0.88
N ILE A 351 4.01 -2.06 -1.85
CA ILE A 351 4.22 -0.61 -1.98
C ILE A 351 3.64 0.12 -0.78
N VAL A 352 2.38 -0.16 -0.44
CA VAL A 352 1.73 0.47 0.72
C VAL A 352 2.43 0.09 2.01
N ALA A 353 2.90 -1.17 2.14
CA ALA A 353 3.71 -1.60 3.28
C ALA A 353 5.01 -0.80 3.42
N PHE A 354 5.76 -0.56 2.34
CA PHE A 354 6.96 0.27 2.39
C PHE A 354 6.69 1.71 2.83
N VAL A 355 5.62 2.32 2.30
CA VAL A 355 5.21 3.67 2.70
C VAL A 355 4.84 3.70 4.18
N LEU A 356 4.02 2.76 4.65
CA LEU A 356 3.63 2.71 6.05
C LEU A 356 4.83 2.42 6.96
N MET A 357 5.75 1.54 6.58
CA MET A 357 6.99 1.30 7.33
C MET A 357 7.81 2.59 7.51
N ALA A 358 8.00 3.38 6.45
CA ALA A 358 8.71 4.66 6.54
C ALA A 358 8.01 5.63 7.52
N ILE A 359 6.69 5.75 7.44
CA ILE A 359 5.89 6.58 8.36
C ILE A 359 6.02 6.10 9.81
N ILE A 360 5.96 4.78 10.04
CA ILE A 360 6.06 4.21 11.38
C ILE A 360 7.47 4.36 11.96
N ILE A 361 8.53 4.28 11.15
CA ILE A 361 9.90 4.59 11.60
C ILE A 361 9.97 6.03 12.14
N ALA A 362 9.39 7.00 11.41
CA ALA A 362 9.32 8.39 11.87
C ALA A 362 8.46 8.55 13.13
N HIS A 363 7.35 7.83 13.23
CA HIS A 363 6.50 7.81 14.43
C HIS A 363 7.24 7.26 15.66
N ILE A 364 7.94 6.13 15.51
CA ILE A 364 8.76 5.52 16.58
C ILE A 364 9.83 6.52 17.01
N TYR A 365 10.51 7.18 16.07
CA TYR A 365 11.52 8.19 16.38
C TYR A 365 10.95 9.30 17.28
N ILE A 366 9.86 9.96 16.87
CA ILE A 366 9.27 11.07 17.65
C ILE A 366 8.71 10.56 19.00
N GLY A 367 8.13 9.37 19.02
CA GLY A 367 7.54 8.77 20.22
C GLY A 367 8.54 8.21 21.24
N SER A 368 9.82 8.15 20.91
CA SER A 368 10.86 7.56 21.78
C SER A 368 12.05 8.50 22.00
N VAL A 369 12.91 8.64 20.99
CA VAL A 369 14.19 9.32 21.09
C VAL A 369 14.08 10.81 20.77
N GLY A 370 13.22 11.17 19.82
CA GLY A 370 13.10 12.54 19.29
C GLY A 370 12.47 13.54 20.27
N MET A 371 11.60 13.08 21.19
CA MET A 371 10.92 13.94 22.15
C MET A 371 11.04 13.39 23.57
N GLU A 372 11.39 14.27 24.51
CA GLU A 372 11.45 13.95 25.94
C GLU A 372 10.05 13.73 26.50
N GLY A 373 9.88 12.74 27.39
CA GLY A 373 8.59 12.45 28.04
C GLY A 373 7.53 11.77 27.16
N ALA A 374 7.80 11.61 25.86
CA ALA A 374 6.83 11.10 24.89
C ALA A 374 6.52 9.61 25.06
N PHE A 375 7.54 8.81 25.38
CA PHE A 375 7.41 7.36 25.51
C PHE A 375 6.50 6.99 26.68
N GLU A 376 6.58 7.73 27.79
CA GLU A 376 5.80 7.50 29.01
C GLU A 376 4.29 7.54 28.76
N ALA A 377 3.84 8.36 27.80
CA ALA A 377 2.46 8.39 27.37
C ALA A 377 1.93 7.00 26.96
N MET A 378 2.76 6.18 26.29
CA MET A 378 2.38 4.81 25.89
C MET A 378 2.96 3.73 26.79
N GLY A 379 4.04 4.01 27.50
CA GLY A 379 4.65 3.10 28.48
C GLY A 379 3.79 2.98 29.74
N SER A 380 3.65 4.05 30.50
CA SER A 380 2.90 4.09 31.77
C SER A 380 1.48 4.64 31.62
N GLY A 381 1.18 5.36 30.54
CA GLY A 381 -0.09 6.06 30.37
C GLY A 381 -0.09 7.47 30.99
N GLU A 382 0.97 7.80 31.72
CA GLU A 382 1.14 9.03 32.48
C GLU A 382 2.14 9.94 31.79
N VAL A 383 1.86 11.25 31.74
CA VAL A 383 2.79 12.26 31.23
C VAL A 383 3.04 13.34 32.26
N ASP A 384 4.22 13.94 32.24
CA ASP A 384 4.57 15.06 33.12
C ASP A 384 3.67 16.28 32.83
N GLU A 385 3.34 17.04 33.86
CA GLU A 385 2.48 18.23 33.72
C GLU A 385 3.08 19.30 32.79
N ASN A 386 4.39 19.57 32.87
CA ASN A 386 5.03 20.54 31.98
C ASN A 386 5.03 20.04 30.54
N TRP A 387 5.23 18.73 30.34
CA TRP A 387 5.11 18.13 29.01
C TRP A 387 3.68 18.28 28.45
N ALA A 388 2.67 18.05 29.29
CA ALA A 388 1.26 18.18 28.91
C ALA A 388 0.91 19.62 28.53
N GLU A 389 1.40 20.59 29.29
CA GLU A 389 1.22 22.02 29.00
C GLU A 389 1.94 22.43 27.72
N GLN A 390 3.21 22.06 27.56
CA GLN A 390 4.03 22.40 26.40
C GLN A 390 3.48 21.79 25.10
N HIS A 391 3.16 20.50 25.08
CA HIS A 391 2.80 19.82 23.83
C HIS A 391 1.29 19.72 23.59
N HIS A 392 0.47 19.91 24.64
CA HIS A 392 -0.98 19.65 24.62
C HIS A 392 -1.77 20.63 25.52
N SER A 393 -1.37 21.91 25.52
CA SER A 393 -1.92 22.97 26.39
C SER A 393 -3.44 23.00 26.52
N ILE A 394 -4.18 22.91 25.40
CA ILE A 394 -5.65 22.97 25.41
C ILE A 394 -6.24 21.72 26.08
N TRP A 395 -5.64 20.55 25.85
CA TRP A 395 -6.08 19.33 26.51
C TRP A 395 -5.79 19.35 28.01
N TYR A 396 -4.59 19.79 28.38
CA TYR A 396 -4.19 19.89 29.78
C TYR A 396 -5.06 20.88 30.56
N ALA A 397 -5.30 22.08 30.02
CA ALA A 397 -6.18 23.08 30.61
C ALA A 397 -7.61 22.56 30.84
N LYS A 398 -8.16 21.81 29.88
CA LYS A 398 -9.48 21.17 30.02
C LYS A 398 -9.48 20.07 31.08
N LYS A 399 -8.38 19.32 31.22
CA LYS A 399 -8.27 18.29 32.25
C LYS A 399 -8.25 18.92 33.64
N LYS A 400 -7.44 19.98 33.83
CA LYS A 400 -7.39 20.74 35.09
C LYS A 400 -8.72 21.39 35.45
N ALA A 401 -9.43 21.97 34.49
CA ALA A 401 -10.77 22.52 34.72
C ALA A 401 -11.74 21.44 35.23
N LYS A 402 -11.75 20.26 34.61
CA LYS A 402 -12.60 19.14 35.06
C LYS A 402 -12.21 18.59 36.44
N GLU A 403 -10.93 18.54 36.75
CA GLU A 403 -10.44 18.12 38.07
C GLU A 403 -10.85 19.13 39.16
N ALA A 404 -10.86 20.42 38.85
CA ALA A 404 -11.32 21.48 39.76
C ALA A 404 -12.85 21.48 39.95
N GLU A 405 -13.61 21.07 38.93
CA GLU A 405 -15.08 20.96 38.98
C GLU A 405 -15.57 19.66 39.64
N ALA A 406 -14.73 18.63 39.74
CA ALA A 406 -15.11 17.38 40.40
C ALA A 406 -15.31 17.67 41.91
N PRO A 407 -16.50 17.36 42.49
CA PRO A 407 -16.74 17.58 43.91
C PRO A 407 -15.66 16.81 44.69
N GLY A 408 -14.94 17.54 45.55
CA GLY A 408 -13.82 17.00 46.29
C GLY A 408 -14.21 15.67 46.92
N LYS A 409 -13.39 14.63 46.72
CA LYS A 409 -13.42 13.47 47.59
C LYS A 409 -13.25 14.01 49.00
N ALA A 410 -14.35 14.14 49.74
CA ALA A 410 -14.31 14.40 51.16
C ALA A 410 -13.44 13.30 51.75
N HIS A 411 -12.26 13.67 52.25
CA HIS A 411 -11.57 12.84 53.21
C HIS A 411 -12.53 12.70 54.39
N PRO A 412 -12.99 11.49 54.76
CA PRO A 412 -13.58 11.33 56.06
C PRO A 412 -12.46 11.64 57.07
N ALA A 413 -12.66 12.72 57.82
CA ALA A 413 -11.98 12.87 59.09
C ALA A 413 -12.59 11.83 60.03
N GLU A 414 -11.83 10.78 60.33
CA GLU A 414 -11.68 10.10 61.63
C GLU A 414 -10.74 8.91 61.52
#